data_AF-A0A2J7SSX0-F1
#
_entry.id   AF-A0A2J7SSX0-F1
#
_cell.length_a   1.000
_cell.length_b   1.000
_cell.length_c   1.000
_cell.angle_alpha   90.00
_cell.angle_beta   90.00
_cell.angle_gamma   90.00
#
_symmetry.space_group_name_H-M   'P 1'
#
loop_
_entity.id
_entity.type
_entity.pdbx_description
1 polymer ?
#
loop_
_entity_poly.entity_id
_entity_poly.type
_entity_poly.pdbx_seq_one_letter_code
_entity_poly.pdbx_strand_id
1 'polypeptide(L)'
;MKTYTFDFDEIDSQEDFYREFIRAFDLERESVTNLDTLWDVVTGSMLPLPLEIEFIHLPDKLRRRFGALILLFDEAEEELEGQLRFNARH
;
A
#
# COMPACT_ATOMS: atom_id res chain seq x y z
N MET A 1 7.37 -10.70 10.87
CA MET A 1 6.74 -9.91 9.79
C MET A 1 7.05 -8.46 10.07
N LYS A 2 7.60 -7.72 9.11
CA LYS A 2 7.88 -6.29 9.28
C LYS A 2 6.64 -5.50 8.90
N THR A 3 6.26 -4.53 9.71
CA THR A 3 5.12 -3.64 9.46
C THR A 3 5.58 -2.36 8.79
N TYR A 4 4.88 -1.97 7.75
CA TYR A 4 5.05 -0.73 7.01
C TYR A 4 3.79 0.11 7.16
N THR A 5 3.92 1.25 7.81
CA THR A 5 2.79 2.12 8.17
C THR A 5 2.76 3.33 7.24
N PHE A 6 1.59 3.58 6.66
CA PHE A 6 1.29 4.73 5.81
C PHE A 6 0.31 5.65 6.56
N ASP A 7 0.79 6.84 6.90
CA ASP A 7 0.04 7.83 7.66
C ASP A 7 -0.71 8.78 6.72
N PHE A 8 -2.05 8.73 6.77
CA PHE A 8 -2.89 9.54 5.90
C PHE A 8 -3.10 10.98 6.38
N ASP A 9 -2.50 11.38 7.51
CA ASP A 9 -2.30 12.80 7.83
C ASP A 9 -1.20 13.43 6.96
N GLU A 10 -0.28 12.62 6.42
CA GLU A 10 0.85 13.07 5.57
C GLU A 10 0.64 12.74 4.08
N ILE A 11 -0.45 12.03 3.73
CA ILE A 11 -0.74 11.57 2.36
C ILE A 11 -1.97 12.28 1.82
N ASP A 12 -1.72 13.36 1.09
CA ASP A 12 -2.76 14.21 0.52
C ASP A 12 -3.34 13.68 -0.80
N SER A 13 -2.62 12.80 -1.50
CA SER A 13 -3.02 12.28 -2.81
C SER A 13 -2.51 10.87 -3.08
N GLN A 14 -3.02 10.26 -4.15
CA GLN A 14 -2.58 8.93 -4.57
C GLN A 14 -1.14 8.95 -5.12
N GLU A 15 -0.71 10.07 -5.71
CA GLU A 15 0.70 10.25 -6.10
C GLU A 15 1.63 10.35 -4.89
N ASP A 16 1.19 11.02 -3.81
CA ASP A 16 1.96 11.09 -2.55
C ASP A 16 2.10 9.70 -1.94
N PHE A 17 1.03 8.90 -1.96
CA PHE A 17 1.07 7.50 -1.54
C PHE A 17 2.13 6.71 -2.33
N TYR A 18 2.16 6.82 -3.66
CA TYR A 18 3.16 6.10 -4.47
C TYR A 18 4.59 6.51 -4.14
N ARG A 19 4.84 7.81 -3.92
CA ARG A 19 6.17 8.32 -3.54
C ARG A 19 6.61 7.77 -2.19
N GLU A 20 5.73 7.80 -1.19
CA GLU A 20 6.03 7.23 0.12
C GLU A 20 6.18 5.71 0.07
N PHE A 21 5.40 5.01 -0.75
CA PHE A 21 5.54 3.56 -0.96
C PHE A 21 6.90 3.18 -1.56
N ILE A 22 7.30 3.85 -2.65
CA ILE A 22 8.62 3.66 -3.27
C ILE A 22 9.73 3.90 -2.25
N ARG A 23 9.60 4.96 -1.45
CA ARG A 23 10.58 5.31 -0.41
C ARG A 23 10.64 4.28 0.72
N ALA A 24 9.49 3.81 1.20
CA ALA A 24 9.40 2.86 2.31
C ALA A 24 10.03 1.51 1.98
N PHE A 25 9.90 1.08 0.73
CA PHE A 25 10.42 -0.20 0.23
C PHE A 25 11.76 -0.10 -0.51
N ASP A 26 12.37 1.09 -0.60
CA ASP A 26 13.63 1.34 -1.31
C ASP A 26 13.60 0.88 -2.78
N LEU A 27 12.49 1.18 -3.46
CA LEU A 27 12.26 0.80 -4.85
C LEU A 27 12.88 1.81 -5.84
N GLU A 28 13.07 1.37 -7.08
CA GLU A 28 13.49 2.27 -8.16
C GLU A 28 12.48 3.40 -8.37
N ARG A 29 12.98 4.60 -8.69
CA ARG A 29 12.09 5.75 -8.99
C ARG A 29 11.17 5.40 -10.15
N GLU A 30 9.92 5.85 -10.06
CA GLU A 30 8.88 5.62 -11.08
C GLU A 30 8.49 4.14 -11.28
N SER A 31 8.94 3.22 -10.40
CA SER A 31 8.49 1.82 -10.39
C SER A 31 6.99 1.68 -10.08
N VAL A 32 6.41 2.64 -9.36
CA VAL A 32 4.98 2.75 -9.07
C VAL A 32 4.49 4.13 -9.50
N THR A 33 3.56 4.18 -10.45
CA THR A 33 2.98 5.43 -10.97
C THR A 33 1.45 5.39 -11.08
N ASN A 34 0.85 4.21 -10.97
CA ASN A 34 -0.58 3.97 -11.04
C ASN A 34 -0.94 2.67 -10.29
N LEU A 35 -2.22 2.29 -10.29
CA LEU A 35 -2.69 1.08 -9.60
C LEU A 35 -2.14 -0.20 -10.22
N ASP A 36 -2.02 -0.28 -11.54
CA ASP A 36 -1.53 -1.48 -12.24
C ASP A 36 -0.07 -1.76 -11.87
N THR A 37 0.78 -0.73 -11.92
CA THR A 37 2.20 -0.85 -11.52
C THR A 37 2.37 -1.12 -10.03
N LEU A 38 1.49 -0.57 -9.18
CA LEU A 38 1.47 -0.91 -7.76
C LEU A 38 1.12 -2.39 -7.56
N TRP A 39 0.11 -2.90 -8.25
CA TRP A 39 -0.30 -4.30 -8.19
C TRP A 39 0.83 -5.25 -8.58
N ASP A 40 1.50 -4.97 -9.71
CA ASP A 40 2.64 -5.76 -10.19
C ASP A 40 3.78 -5.81 -9.16
N VAL A 41 4.05 -4.69 -8.49
CA VAL A 41 5.07 -4.61 -7.43
C VAL A 41 4.68 -5.40 -6.20
N VAL A 42 3.43 -5.28 -5.77
CA VAL A 42 2.93 -5.88 -4.53
C VAL A 42 2.83 -7.40 -4.65
N THR A 43 2.25 -7.91 -5.74
CA THR A 43 2.00 -9.34 -5.95
C THR A 43 3.16 -10.07 -6.61
N GLY A 44 4.13 -9.34 -7.16
CA GLY A 44 5.36 -9.89 -7.70
C GLY A 44 6.35 -10.31 -6.61
N SER A 45 7.64 -10.20 -6.92
CA SER A 45 8.74 -10.61 -6.03
C SER A 45 9.59 -9.43 -5.52
N MET A 46 9.08 -8.21 -5.65
CA MET A 46 9.83 -6.99 -5.30
C MET A 46 9.71 -6.59 -3.83
N LEU A 47 8.70 -7.09 -3.11
CA LEU A 47 8.53 -6.78 -1.69
C LEU A 47 9.18 -7.84 -0.77
N PRO A 48 9.67 -7.44 0.41
CA PRO A 48 10.29 -8.36 1.36
C PRO A 48 9.24 -9.16 2.15
N LEU A 49 8.55 -10.08 1.49
CA LEU A 49 7.57 -10.97 2.11
C LEU A 49 8.23 -11.93 3.14
N PRO A 50 7.55 -12.27 4.25
CA PRO A 50 6.23 -11.79 4.65
C PRO A 50 6.28 -10.42 5.34
N LEU A 51 5.26 -9.59 5.09
CA LEU A 51 5.15 -8.22 5.60
C LEU A 51 3.71 -7.82 5.94
N GLU A 52 3.56 -6.75 6.72
CA GLU A 52 2.27 -6.10 6.99
C GLU A 52 2.27 -4.68 6.43
N ILE A 53 1.17 -4.26 5.82
CA ILE A 53 0.91 -2.88 5.45
C ILE A 53 -0.25 -2.35 6.30
N GLU A 54 -0.01 -1.23 6.97
CA GLU A 54 -1.03 -0.54 7.78
C GLU A 54 -1.32 0.84 7.23
N PHE A 55 -2.59 1.13 6.98
CA PHE A 55 -3.07 2.49 6.76
C PHE A 55 -3.60 3.04 8.08
N ILE A 56 -3.04 4.15 8.56
CA ILE A 56 -3.46 4.81 9.81
C ILE A 56 -3.95 6.22 9.53
N HIS A 57 -4.70 6.79 10.50
CA HIS A 57 -5.34 8.10 10.39
C HIS A 57 -6.18 8.22 9.11
N LEU A 58 -6.96 7.17 8.81
CA LEU A 58 -7.77 7.07 7.60
C LEU A 58 -9.27 7.27 7.92
N PRO A 59 -9.73 8.50 8.19
CA PRO A 59 -11.14 8.77 8.46
C PRO A 59 -12.02 8.42 7.26
N ASP A 60 -13.32 8.20 7.49
CA ASP A 60 -14.27 7.71 6.48
C ASP A 60 -14.23 8.46 5.14
N LYS A 61 -13.99 9.78 5.16
CA LYS A 61 -13.86 10.60 3.95
C LYS A 61 -12.65 10.20 3.11
N LEU A 62 -11.49 10.03 3.75
CA LEU A 62 -10.26 9.59 3.08
C LEU A 62 -10.36 8.11 2.69
N ARG A 63 -10.96 7.27 3.53
CA ARG A 63 -11.22 5.87 3.21
C ARG A 63 -12.00 5.71 1.89
N ARG A 64 -13.04 6.52 1.67
CA ARG A 64 -13.79 6.53 0.39
C ARG A 64 -12.92 7.03 -0.77
N ARG A 65 -12.12 8.07 -0.55
CA ARG A 65 -11.25 8.66 -1.58
C ARG A 65 -10.17 7.69 -2.04
N PHE A 66 -9.57 6.94 -1.12
CA PHE A 66 -8.51 5.97 -1.36
C PHE A 66 -9.03 4.53 -1.49
N GLY A 67 -10.34 4.35 -1.72
CA GLY A 67 -10.97 3.03 -1.76
C GLY A 67 -10.33 2.06 -2.75
N ALA A 68 -9.79 2.55 -3.87
CA ALA A 68 -9.08 1.72 -4.83
C ALA A 68 -7.74 1.18 -4.31
N LEU A 69 -7.01 1.95 -3.49
CA LEU A 69 -5.79 1.45 -2.83
C LEU A 69 -6.13 0.40 -1.77
N ILE A 70 -7.17 0.65 -0.98
CA ILE A 70 -7.64 -0.29 0.04
C ILE A 70 -8.01 -1.62 -0.61
N LEU A 71 -8.86 -1.58 -1.65
CA LEU A 71 -9.25 -2.78 -2.39
C LEU A 71 -8.05 -3.51 -2.99
N LEU A 72 -7.08 -2.79 -3.56
CA LEU A 72 -5.87 -3.38 -4.11
C LEU A 72 -5.08 -4.17 -3.06
N PHE A 73 -4.92 -3.64 -1.84
CA PHE A 73 -4.21 -4.35 -0.78
C PHE A 73 -5.03 -5.48 -0.14
N ASP A 74 -6.36 -5.34 -0.05
CA ASP A 74 -7.26 -6.44 0.34
C ASP A 74 -7.12 -7.62 -0.65
N GLU A 75 -7.18 -7.35 -1.97
CA GLU A 75 -7.02 -8.37 -3.02
C GLU A 75 -5.60 -8.98 -3.03
N ALA A 76 -4.57 -8.17 -2.74
CA ALA A 76 -3.20 -8.66 -2.69
C ALA A 76 -2.95 -9.58 -1.47
N GLU A 77 -3.59 -9.33 -0.33
CA GLU A 77 -3.55 -10.25 0.82
C GLU A 77 -4.13 -11.63 0.47
N GLU A 78 -5.24 -11.65 -0.30
CA GLU A 78 -5.84 -12.89 -0.81
C GLU A 78 -4.92 -13.60 -1.82
N GLU A 79 -4.41 -12.90 -2.84
CA GLU A 79 -3.53 -13.46 -3.88
C GLU A 79 -2.23 -14.03 -3.30
N LEU A 80 -1.67 -13.36 -2.29
CA LEU A 80 -0.42 -13.77 -1.64
C LEU A 80 -0.61 -14.75 -0.49
N GLU A 81 -1.81 -15.31 -0.33
CA GLU A 81 -2.15 -16.31 0.70
C GLU A 81 -1.71 -15.87 2.12
N GLY A 82 -1.84 -14.57 2.42
CA GLY A 82 -1.49 -13.98 3.70
C GLY A 82 0.01 -13.79 3.98
N GLN A 83 0.89 -13.94 2.96
CA GLN A 83 2.29 -13.50 3.05
C GLN A 83 2.39 -11.98 3.18
N LEU A 84 1.49 -11.25 2.52
CA LEU A 84 1.19 -9.87 2.80
C LEU A 84 -0.07 -9.83 3.65
N ARG A 85 -0.07 -9.05 4.73
CA ARG A 85 -1.30 -8.70 5.47
C ARG A 85 -1.59 -7.23 5.36
N PHE A 86 -2.87 -6.88 5.27
CA PHE A 86 -3.30 -5.51 5.16
C PHE A 86 -4.28 -5.14 6.26
N ASN A 87 -4.10 -3.96 6.86
CA ASN A 87 -5.01 -3.41 7.84
C ASN A 87 -5.23 -1.91 7.59
N ALA A 88 -6.48 -1.48 7.54
CA ALA A 88 -6.84 -0.06 7.49
C ALA A 88 -7.55 0.35 8.79
N ARG A 89 -6.96 1.31 9.50
CA ARG A 89 -7.44 1.81 10.80
C ARG A 89 -7.88 3.28 10.68
N HIS A 90 -8.93 3.61 11.42
CA HIS A 90 -9.38 5.00 11.61
C HIS A 90 -8.49 5.73 12.61
#